data_AF-A0A224ABS3-F1
#
_entry.id   AF-A0A224ABS3-F1
#
_cell.length_a   1.000
_cell.length_b   1.000
_cell.length_c   1.000
_cell.angle_alpha   90.00
_cell.angle_beta   90.00
_cell.angle_gamma   90.00
#
_symmetry.space_group_name_H-M   'P 1'
#
loop_
_entity.id
_entity.type
_entity.pdbx_description
1 polymer ?
#
loop_
_entity_poly.entity_id
_entity_poly.type
_entity_poly.pdbx_seq_one_letter_code
_entity_poly.pdbx_strand_id
1 'polypeptide(L)'
;MSLVSLLFFVLLVVISIFFTSKRQFLTALLILETLVLVSLVLSLIFLGMAGISLFIFIMLLTLGVCEAAMALGLLMNYIKLTGSDYINVYLM
;
A
#
# COMPACT_ATOMS: atom_id res chain seq x y z
N MET A 1 -5.52 -18.96 14.32
CA MET A 1 -6.56 -17.95 14.66
C MET A 1 -5.95 -16.69 15.25
N SER A 2 -5.12 -16.77 16.29
CA SER A 2 -4.46 -15.60 16.91
C SER A 2 -3.59 -14.77 15.96
N LEU A 3 -2.79 -15.42 15.09
CA LEU A 3 -1.93 -14.72 14.12
C LEU A 3 -2.74 -13.94 13.08
N VAL A 4 -3.81 -14.55 12.56
CA VAL A 4 -4.68 -13.92 11.56
C VAL A 4 -5.40 -12.71 12.18
N SER A 5 -5.92 -12.83 13.41
CA SER A 5 -6.50 -11.69 14.12
C SER A 5 -5.50 -10.56 14.38
N LEU A 6 -4.23 -10.89 14.65
CA LEU A 6 -3.17 -9.90 14.82
C LEU A 6 -2.88 -9.16 13.50
N LEU A 7 -2.81 -9.88 12.38
CA LEU A 7 -2.60 -9.28 11.06
C LEU A 7 -3.76 -8.35 10.68
N PHE A 8 -5.01 -8.71 10.99
CA PHE A 8 -6.15 -7.81 10.79
C PHE A 8 -6.09 -6.58 11.68
N PHE A 9 -5.64 -6.71 12.93
CA PHE A 9 -5.43 -5.56 13.81
C PHE A 9 -4.34 -4.63 13.26
N VAL A 10 -3.22 -5.18 12.78
CA VAL A 10 -2.15 -4.41 12.13
C VAL A 10 -2.69 -3.70 10.88
N LEU A 11 -3.50 -4.36 10.05
CA LEU A 11 -4.13 -3.74 8.88
C LEU A 11 -4.96 -2.51 9.27
N LEU A 12 -5.80 -2.62 10.31
CA LEU A 12 -6.60 -1.50 10.81
C LEU A 12 -5.74 -0.33 11.30
N VAL A 13 -4.66 -0.63 12.03
CA VAL A 13 -3.72 0.39 12.50
C VAL A 13 -3.04 1.09 11.32
N VAL A 14 -2.54 0.35 10.33
CA VAL A 14 -1.91 0.94 9.13
C VAL A 14 -2.89 1.80 8.34
N ILE A 15 -4.15 1.37 8.19
CA ILE A 15 -5.21 2.18 7.55
C ILE A 15 -5.43 3.48 8.32
N SER A 16 -5.49 3.43 9.65
CA SER A 16 -5.63 4.66 10.46
C SER A 16 -4.45 5.61 10.28
N ILE A 17 -3.22 5.08 10.21
CA ILE A 17 -2.00 5.86 10.00
C ILE A 17 -2.03 6.53 8.61
N PHE A 18 -2.50 5.81 7.58
CA PHE A 18 -2.64 6.35 6.23
C PHE A 18 -3.53 7.59 6.18
N PHE A 19 -4.64 7.61 6.92
CA PHE A 19 -5.50 8.79 6.97
C PHE A 19 -4.86 9.97 7.72
N THR A 20 -3.91 9.72 8.62
CA THR A 20 -3.20 10.78 9.36
C THR A 20 -1.99 11.35 8.60
N SER A 21 -1.39 10.58 7.68
CA SER A 21 -0.27 11.05 6.85
C SER A 21 -0.77 11.99 5.74
N LYS A 22 -0.74 13.30 5.99
CA LYS A 22 -1.20 14.34 5.06
C LYS A 22 -0.10 15.23 4.48
N ARG A 23 1.17 15.03 4.85
CA ARG A 23 2.22 16.04 4.58
C ARG A 23 3.04 15.79 3.31
N GLN A 24 3.44 14.56 3.03
CA GLN A 24 4.33 14.23 1.92
C GLN A 24 3.76 13.06 1.13
N PHE A 25 3.75 13.16 -0.20
CA PHE A 25 3.25 12.09 -1.06
C PHE A 25 4.10 10.82 -0.92
N LEU A 26 5.42 10.95 -0.75
CA LEU A 26 6.32 9.81 -0.61
C LEU A 26 6.01 8.99 0.66
N THR A 27 5.71 9.66 1.78
CA THR A 27 5.33 8.96 3.02
C THR A 27 3.96 8.27 2.88
N ALA A 28 3.01 8.90 2.18
CA ALA A 28 1.72 8.27 1.89
C ALA A 28 1.89 7.03 0.99
N LEU A 29 2.77 7.06 -0.01
CA LEU A 29 3.07 5.91 -0.87
C LEU A 29 3.73 4.76 -0.11
N LEU A 30 4.67 5.05 0.79
CA LEU A 30 5.28 4.03 1.65
C LEU A 30 4.24 3.35 2.55
N ILE A 31 3.33 4.13 3.14
CA ILE A 31 2.25 3.57 3.98
C ILE A 31 1.32 2.70 3.14
N LEU A 32 1.01 3.12 1.91
CA LEU A 32 0.22 2.31 0.97
C LEU A 32 0.92 0.97 0.64
N GLU A 33 2.23 0.99 0.41
CA GLU A 33 3.00 -0.23 0.16
C GLU A 33 2.98 -1.17 1.38
N THR A 34 3.09 -0.65 2.60
CA THR A 34 2.94 -1.47 3.80
C THR A 34 1.53 -2.09 3.91
N LEU A 35 0.49 -1.38 3.50
CA LEU A 35 -0.88 -1.88 3.48
C LEU A 35 -1.04 -3.02 2.46
N VAL A 36 -0.49 -2.85 1.24
CA VAL A 36 -0.49 -3.89 0.20
C VAL A 36 0.28 -5.12 0.67
N LEU A 37 1.44 -4.96 1.30
CA LEU A 37 2.24 -6.07 1.83
C LEU A 37 1.51 -6.86 2.91
N VAL A 38 0.87 -6.19 3.89
CA VAL A 38 0.08 -6.88 4.93
C VAL A 38 -1.09 -7.65 4.30
N SER A 39 -1.74 -7.07 3.29
CA SER A 39 -2.83 -7.74 2.56
C SER A 39 -2.34 -8.96 1.76
N LEU A 40 -1.14 -8.89 1.17
CA LEU A 40 -0.53 -10.02 0.46
C LEU A 40 -0.19 -11.17 1.40
N VAL A 41 0.34 -10.88 2.60
CA VAL A 41 0.60 -11.91 3.63
C VAL A 41 -0.70 -12.59 4.05
N LEU A 42 -1.78 -11.82 4.27
CA LEU A 42 -3.11 -12.37 4.55
C LEU A 42 -3.60 -13.26 3.40
N SER A 43 -3.45 -12.82 2.14
CA SER A 43 -3.85 -13.61 0.98
C SER A 43 -3.09 -14.94 0.88
N LEU A 44 -1.79 -14.96 1.18
CA LEU A 44 -0.97 -16.17 1.17
C LEU A 44 -1.45 -17.18 2.23
N ILE A 45 -1.78 -16.70 3.43
CA ILE A 45 -2.32 -17.55 4.50
C ILE A 45 -3.68 -18.14 4.08
N PHE A 46 -4.57 -17.32 3.52
CA PHE A 46 -5.89 -17.80 3.08
C PHE A 46 -5.81 -18.79 1.92
N LEU A 47 -4.99 -18.53 0.90
CA LEU A 47 -4.80 -19.45 -0.22
C LEU A 47 -4.18 -20.77 0.27
N GLY A 48 -3.22 -20.71 1.20
CA GLY A 48 -2.60 -21.90 1.80
C GLY A 48 -3.61 -22.74 2.60
N MET A 49 -4.50 -22.10 3.37
CA MET A 49 -5.56 -22.80 4.09
C MET A 49 -6.61 -23.42 3.14
N ALA A 50 -6.92 -22.76 2.04
CA ALA A 50 -7.88 -23.25 1.05
C ALA A 50 -7.29 -24.28 0.07
N GLY A 51 -5.96 -24.48 0.08
CA GLY A 51 -5.27 -25.38 -0.86
C GLY A 51 -5.33 -24.92 -2.32
N ILE A 52 -5.58 -23.63 -2.55
CA ILE A 52 -5.71 -23.06 -3.90
C ILE A 52 -4.32 -22.81 -4.49
N SER A 53 -4.20 -22.94 -5.82
CA SER A 53 -2.98 -22.61 -6.55
C SER A 53 -2.49 -21.18 -6.27
N LEU A 54 -1.18 -21.02 -6.06
CA LEU A 54 -0.52 -19.73 -5.79
C LEU A 54 -0.50 -18.77 -7.00
N PHE A 55 -1.10 -19.13 -8.13
CA PHE A 55 -1.17 -18.27 -9.32
C PHE A 55 -1.84 -16.92 -9.02
N ILE A 56 -2.94 -16.94 -8.26
CA ILE A 56 -3.67 -15.72 -7.86
C ILE A 56 -2.78 -14.82 -6.98
N PHE A 57 -1.96 -15.42 -6.10
CA PHE A 57 -1.01 -14.66 -5.28
C PHE A 57 0.03 -13.94 -6.13
N ILE A 58 0.62 -14.63 -7.11
CA ILE A 58 1.61 -14.05 -8.03
C ILE A 58 0.99 -12.94 -8.86
N MET A 59 -0.24 -13.14 -9.36
CA MET A 59 -0.98 -12.11 -10.08
C MET A 59 -1.20 -10.86 -9.21
N LEU A 60 -1.67 -11.02 -7.97
CA LEU A 60 -1.85 -9.91 -7.02
C LEU A 60 -0.52 -9.18 -6.72
N LEU A 61 0.58 -9.91 -6.58
CA LEU A 61 1.91 -9.34 -6.36
C LEU A 61 2.33 -8.47 -7.55
N THR A 62 2.14 -8.94 -8.79
CA THR A 62 2.51 -8.16 -9.98
C THR A 62 1.66 -6.88 -10.11
N LEU A 63 0.37 -6.95 -9.78
CA LEU A 63 -0.50 -5.77 -9.80
C LEU A 63 -0.07 -4.74 -8.74
N GLY A 64 0.28 -5.19 -7.53
CA GLY A 64 0.76 -4.31 -6.46
C GLY A 64 2.06 -3.58 -6.82
N VAL A 65 3.01 -4.27 -7.45
CA VAL A 65 4.26 -3.63 -7.92
C VAL A 65 4.00 -2.65 -9.07
N CYS A 66 3.09 -2.98 -9.99
CA CYS A 66 2.71 -2.10 -11.10
C CYS A 66 2.03 -0.80 -10.61
N GLU A 67 1.15 -0.90 -9.60
CA GLU A 67 0.52 0.27 -8.97
C GLU A 67 1.58 1.20 -8.35
N ALA A 68 2.53 0.64 -7.60
CA ALA A 68 3.62 1.41 -6.99
C ALA A 68 4.50 2.10 -8.04
N ALA A 69 4.85 1.40 -9.14
CA ALA A 69 5.63 1.97 -10.24
C ALA A 69 4.88 3.12 -10.93
N MET A 70 3.58 2.97 -11.18
CA MET A 70 2.73 4.01 -11.74
C MET A 70 2.66 5.24 -10.82
N ALA A 71 2.49 5.02 -9.51
CA ALA A 71 2.39 6.08 -8.52
C ALA A 71 3.70 6.89 -8.40
N LEU A 72 4.86 6.23 -8.44
CA LEU A 72 6.17 6.89 -8.45
C LEU A 72 6.40 7.68 -9.74
N GLY A 73 5.97 7.17 -10.89
CA GLY A 73 6.03 7.90 -12.16
C GLY A 73 5.24 9.21 -12.12
N LEU A 74 4.05 9.19 -11.53
CA LEU A 74 3.22 10.39 -11.32
C LEU A 74 3.87 11.36 -10.32
N LEU A 75 4.39 10.85 -9.20
CA LEU A 75 5.09 11.67 -8.20
C LEU A 75 6.27 12.42 -8.81
N MET A 76 7.07 11.76 -9.66
CA MET A 76 8.21 12.40 -10.31
C MET A 76 7.77 13.54 -11.23
N ASN A 77 6.65 13.39 -11.95
CA ASN A 77 6.10 14.48 -12.76
C ASN A 77 5.55 15.62 -11.89
N TYR A 78 4.94 15.31 -10.74
CA TYR A 78 4.50 16.33 -9.78
C TYR A 78 5.69 17.14 -9.25
N ILE A 79 6.76 16.47 -8.80
CA ILE A 79 7.96 17.14 -8.27
C ILE A 79 8.62 18.04 -9.33
N LYS A 80 8.59 17.66 -10.62
CA LYS A 80 9.08 18.52 -11.71
C LYS A 80 8.29 19.82 -11.85
N LEU A 81 7.00 19.83 -11.51
CA LEU A 81 6.12 21.00 -11.62
C LEU A 81 6.16 21.87 -10.36
N THR A 82 6.17 21.27 -9.17
CA THR A 82 6.04 21.98 -7.89
C THR A 82 7.36 22.18 -7.15
N GLY A 83 8.43 21.48 -7.56
CA GLY A 83 9.74 21.51 -6.92
C GLY A 83 9.79 20.82 -5.54
N SER A 84 8.68 20.25 -5.06
CA SER A 84 8.62 19.56 -3.77
C SER A 84 7.59 18.41 -3.76
N ASP A 85 7.77 17.45 -2.87
CA ASP A 85 6.89 16.30 -2.65
C ASP A 85 5.79 16.58 -1.60
N TYR A 86 5.70 17.83 -1.13
CA TYR A 86 4.66 18.23 -0.19
C TYR A 86 3.29 18.21 -0.86
N ILE A 87 2.32 17.69 -0.10
CA ILE A 87 0.90 17.82 -0.41
C ILE A 87 0.53 19.26 -0.06
N ASN A 88 0.89 20.19 -0.95
CA ASN A 88 0.46 21.57 -0.80
C ASN A 88 -1.00 21.61 -1.24
N VAL A 89 -1.89 21.82 -0.27
CA VAL A 89 -3.28 22.15 -0.55
C VAL A 89 -3.25 23.51 -1.21
N TYR A 90 -3.24 23.54 -2.55
CA TYR A 90 -3.63 24.71 -3.34
C TYR A 90 -5.12 24.95 -3.08
N LEU A 91 -5.45 25.44 -1.88
CA LEU A 91 -6.78 25.86 -1.47
C LEU A 91 -6.66 26.79 -0.26
N MET A 92 -6.06 27.96 -0.52
CA MET A 92 -6.58 29.21 0.00
C MET A 92 -7.02 30.06 -1.19
#